data_AF-K2C3A7-F1
#
_entry.id   AF-K2C3A7-F1
#
_cell.length_a   1.000
_cell.length_b   1.000
_cell.length_c   1.000
_cell.angle_alpha   90.00
_cell.angle_beta   90.00
_cell.angle_gamma   90.00
#
_symmetry.space_group_name_H-M   'P 1'
#
loop_
_entity.id
_entity.type
_entity.pdbx_description
1 polymer ?
#
loop_
_entity_poly.entity_id
_entity_poly.type
_entity_poly.pdbx_seq_one_letter_code
_entity_poly.pdbx_strand_id
1 'polypeptide(L)'
;MKVFDIATRQVMQGGKKRGANMGILNVDHPDILEFITCKSETGEIENFNISVGITDKFMKAVERDDNWELINPRTGKIVQTLRARSLMSQLVAHAWRNGDPGLVFLDPINRNNPLLKKYGRIEATNPCGEQPLHPFDACNLGSINLAKMVIPTQSKIDWERLEWVVRTGVQMLDKVIDVCKYPLPQITETVRANRRIGLGVMGWADMLYQLRTAYDSTKGIKLAEKVAKFIQVTSWSESEKLAKRKGEFPRWKESGLKMKARNVAITTIAPTGSISMLADTSSGIEPVFALAYTKNVVTEAGLRYINKYFEKELAESGWADGDAEHKVRDRIIREVANWGSLAKVSGVPEEVKGVYRTAHDIAPVWHVKMQAAWQKYTDNAVSKTINFPQSATIEEVESAYMMAWKMGCKGMTIYRDGSRETQILSIGSDRPAFAEATAGKQIIQSKIRTETLKERSQKLKLSCPECGGRLAVEEGCSKCYGCGYSVCNG
;
A
#
# COMPACT_ATOMS: atom_id res chain seq x y z
N MET A 1 14.22 -13.21 10.53
CA MET A 1 12.87 -12.96 9.95
C MET A 1 12.05 -14.23 9.74
N LYS A 2 12.60 -15.31 9.16
CA LYS A 2 11.87 -16.58 8.88
C LYS A 2 11.06 -17.13 10.07
N VAL A 3 11.61 -17.09 11.29
CA VAL A 3 10.89 -17.51 12.51
C VAL A 3 9.60 -16.70 12.74
N PHE A 4 9.65 -15.38 12.57
CA PHE A 4 8.48 -14.51 12.72
C PHE A 4 7.45 -14.77 11.61
N ASP A 5 7.88 -15.02 10.37
CA ASP A 5 6.96 -15.37 9.28
C ASP A 5 6.17 -16.64 9.61
N ILE A 6 6.87 -17.70 10.05
CA ILE A 6 6.25 -18.97 10.45
C ILE A 6 5.30 -18.77 11.63
N ALA A 7 5.72 -18.01 12.66
CA ALA A 7 4.87 -17.73 13.82
C ALA A 7 3.58 -17.00 13.42
N THR A 8 3.69 -15.97 12.58
CA THR A 8 2.53 -15.21 12.07
C THR A 8 1.61 -16.08 11.21
N ARG A 9 2.16 -17.04 10.46
CA ARG A 9 1.38 -18.01 9.68
C ARG A 9 0.50 -18.90 10.55
N GLN A 10 0.95 -19.24 11.77
CA GLN A 10 0.18 -20.08 12.71
C GLN A 10 -0.87 -19.29 13.48
N VAL A 11 -0.67 -17.98 13.68
CA VAL A 11 -1.59 -17.12 14.44
C VAL A 11 -2.54 -16.39 13.48
N MET A 12 -3.77 -16.89 13.36
CA MET A 12 -4.82 -16.31 12.50
C MET A 12 -5.98 -15.74 13.32
N GLN A 13 -6.40 -14.51 13.04
CA GLN A 13 -7.56 -13.90 13.68
C GLN A 13 -8.84 -14.53 13.10
N GLY A 14 -9.63 -15.18 13.97
CA GLY A 14 -10.90 -15.82 13.60
C GLY A 14 -10.78 -16.93 12.54
N GLY A 15 -9.59 -17.55 12.42
CA GLY A 15 -9.31 -18.61 11.45
C GLY A 15 -9.28 -18.18 9.98
N LYS A 16 -9.45 -16.89 9.67
CA LYS A 16 -9.56 -16.38 8.29
C LYS A 16 -8.59 -15.24 7.96
N LYS A 17 -8.21 -14.39 8.92
CA LYS A 17 -7.33 -13.25 8.66
C LYS A 17 -5.91 -13.58 9.13
N ARG A 18 -5.00 -13.74 8.16
CA ARG A 18 -3.57 -13.93 8.43
C ARG A 18 -2.98 -12.65 9.04
N GLY A 19 -2.01 -12.79 9.93
CA GLY A 19 -1.25 -11.64 10.42
C GLY A 19 -0.39 -11.03 9.30
N ALA A 20 -0.09 -9.75 9.41
CA ALA A 20 0.73 -9.01 8.47
C ALA A 20 1.82 -8.26 9.24
N ASN A 21 3.05 -8.37 8.78
CA ASN A 21 4.21 -7.74 9.40
C ASN A 21 4.84 -6.71 8.45
N MET A 22 5.50 -5.71 9.03
CA MET A 22 6.43 -4.82 8.35
C MET A 22 7.85 -5.16 8.81
N GLY A 23 8.74 -5.47 7.88
CA GLY A 23 10.17 -5.62 8.14
C GLY A 23 10.88 -4.41 7.57
N ILE A 24 11.61 -3.68 8.41
CA ILE A 24 12.45 -2.57 7.96
C ILE A 24 13.88 -2.81 8.41
N LEU A 25 14.83 -2.67 7.47
CA LEU A 25 16.26 -2.73 7.74
C LEU A 25 16.92 -1.46 7.21
N ASN A 26 17.77 -0.83 8.00
CA ASN A 26 18.47 0.38 7.60
C ASN A 26 19.50 0.07 6.50
N VAL A 27 19.67 1.02 5.59
CA VAL A 27 20.53 0.89 4.39
C VAL A 27 22.03 0.72 4.70
N ASP A 28 22.45 1.02 5.93
CA ASP A 28 23.81 0.84 6.44
C ASP A 28 24.01 -0.50 7.17
N HIS A 29 23.01 -1.38 7.23
CA HIS A 29 23.16 -2.68 7.89
C HIS A 29 24.02 -3.65 7.04
N PRO A 30 24.91 -4.46 7.65
CA PRO A 30 25.74 -5.43 6.91
C PRO A 30 24.93 -6.43 6.07
N ASP A 31 23.79 -6.88 6.60
CA ASP A 31 22.91 -7.85 5.92
C ASP A 31 21.94 -7.20 4.91
N ILE A 32 22.14 -5.92 4.53
CA ILE A 32 21.20 -5.20 3.65
C ILE A 32 21.02 -5.85 2.28
N LEU A 33 22.08 -6.42 1.72
CA LEU A 33 22.02 -7.10 0.42
C LEU A 33 21.17 -8.37 0.48
N GLU A 34 21.30 -9.16 1.54
CA GLU A 34 20.45 -10.33 1.78
C GLU A 34 19.00 -9.92 2.03
N PHE A 35 18.78 -8.84 2.79
CA PHE A 35 17.45 -8.32 3.07
C PHE A 35 16.72 -7.83 1.80
N ILE A 36 17.42 -7.17 0.88
CA ILE A 36 16.83 -6.74 -0.41
C ILE A 36 16.35 -7.95 -1.22
N THR A 37 17.09 -9.05 -1.19
CA THR A 37 16.80 -10.23 -2.00
C THR A 37 15.94 -11.28 -1.29
N CYS A 38 15.58 -11.09 -0.01
CA CYS A 38 14.93 -12.12 0.82
C CYS A 38 13.52 -12.54 0.36
N LYS A 39 12.92 -11.82 -0.60
CA LYS A 39 11.63 -12.17 -1.24
C LYS A 39 11.78 -12.52 -2.73
N SER A 40 12.99 -12.84 -3.19
CA SER A 40 13.23 -13.25 -4.57
C SER A 40 12.74 -14.67 -4.83
N GLU A 41 12.81 -15.54 -3.82
CA GLU A 41 12.26 -16.90 -3.87
C GLU A 41 10.86 -16.94 -3.25
N THR A 42 9.87 -17.35 -4.05
CA THR A 42 8.48 -17.46 -3.62
C THR A 42 8.36 -18.52 -2.52
N GLY A 43 7.70 -18.18 -1.40
CA GLY A 43 7.35 -19.13 -0.34
C GLY A 43 8.18 -19.03 0.95
N GLU A 44 9.32 -18.34 0.94
CA GLU A 44 10.16 -18.18 2.15
C GLU A 44 9.61 -17.13 3.11
N ILE A 45 9.19 -15.97 2.60
CA ILE A 45 8.70 -14.82 3.39
C ILE A 45 7.44 -14.28 2.72
N GLU A 46 6.27 -14.70 3.21
CA GLU A 46 4.96 -14.35 2.60
C GLU A 46 4.15 -13.37 3.45
N ASN A 47 4.38 -13.33 4.76
CA ASN A 47 3.57 -12.55 5.72
C ASN A 47 4.22 -11.20 6.08
N PHE A 48 5.27 -10.81 5.35
CA PHE A 48 5.96 -9.53 5.50
C PHE A 48 5.82 -8.67 4.23
N ASN A 49 5.47 -7.41 4.43
CA ASN A 49 5.97 -6.35 3.56
C ASN A 49 7.38 -5.98 4.04
N ILE A 50 8.30 -5.75 3.12
CA ILE A 50 9.67 -5.34 3.47
C ILE A 50 9.96 -3.95 2.91
N SER A 51 10.72 -3.16 3.65
CA SER A 51 11.17 -1.85 3.20
C SER A 51 12.55 -1.54 3.73
N VAL A 52 13.31 -0.74 2.98
CA VAL A 52 14.63 -0.29 3.43
C VAL A 52 14.49 1.08 4.10
N GLY A 53 15.10 1.20 5.28
CA GLY A 53 15.22 2.46 6.01
C GLY A 53 16.31 3.33 5.39
N ILE A 54 15.89 4.40 4.72
CA ILE A 54 16.75 5.30 3.95
C ILE A 54 16.95 6.62 4.70
N THR A 55 18.19 7.11 4.72
CA THR A 55 18.55 8.42 5.28
C THR A 55 18.83 9.44 4.18
N ASP A 56 18.72 10.73 4.51
CA ASP A 56 19.13 11.84 3.64
C ASP A 56 20.62 11.73 3.29
N LYS A 57 21.44 11.18 4.20
CA LYS A 57 22.87 10.91 3.96
C LYS A 57 23.05 9.93 2.81
N PHE A 58 22.30 8.82 2.80
CA PHE A 58 22.37 7.82 1.73
C PHE A 58 21.91 8.40 0.40
N MET A 59 20.77 9.11 0.38
CA MET A 59 20.25 9.68 -0.87
C MET A 59 21.22 10.69 -1.50
N LYS A 60 21.88 11.52 -0.69
CA LYS A 60 22.94 12.43 -1.17
C LYS A 60 24.17 11.66 -1.68
N ALA A 61 24.53 10.55 -1.05
CA ALA A 61 25.62 9.70 -1.50
C ALA A 61 25.31 9.06 -2.87
N VAL A 62 24.05 8.65 -3.11
CA VAL A 62 23.60 8.15 -4.43
C VAL A 62 23.70 9.23 -5.51
N GLU A 63 23.30 10.48 -5.21
CA GLU A 63 23.40 11.59 -6.17
C GLU A 63 24.84 11.91 -6.55
N ARG A 64 25.76 11.81 -5.59
CA ARG A 64 27.19 12.11 -5.76
C ARG A 64 28.03 10.93 -6.22
N ASP A 65 27.42 9.75 -6.31
CA ASP A 65 28.11 8.47 -6.53
C ASP A 65 29.22 8.20 -5.47
N ASP A 66 28.96 8.60 -4.23
CA ASP A 66 29.87 8.42 -3.10
C ASP A 66 29.92 6.94 -2.63
N ASN A 67 30.95 6.63 -1.86
CA ASN A 67 31.03 5.37 -1.12
C ASN A 67 30.03 5.35 0.04
N TRP A 68 29.55 4.16 0.37
CA TRP A 68 28.63 3.86 1.47
C TRP A 68 29.20 2.74 2.33
N GLU A 69 29.16 2.94 3.63
CA GLU A 69 29.72 2.01 4.63
C GLU A 69 28.60 1.21 5.27
N LEU A 70 28.77 -0.11 5.33
CA LEU A 70 27.92 -1.01 6.11
C LEU A 70 28.51 -1.18 7.49
N ILE A 71 27.73 -0.88 8.52
CA ILE A 71 28.20 -0.74 9.90
C ILE A 71 27.48 -1.78 10.76
N ASN A 72 28.25 -2.61 11.46
CA ASN A 72 27.66 -3.56 12.40
C ASN A 72 27.07 -2.79 13.61
N PRO A 73 25.74 -2.87 13.85
CA PRO A 73 25.10 -2.06 14.88
C PRO A 73 25.53 -2.43 16.32
N ARG A 74 26.13 -3.61 16.52
CA ARG A 74 26.62 -4.05 17.84
C ARG A 74 28.03 -3.57 18.15
N THR A 75 28.88 -3.44 17.14
CA THR A 75 30.31 -3.12 17.33
C THR A 75 30.69 -1.73 16.84
N GLY A 76 29.85 -1.09 16.02
CA GLY A 76 30.15 0.19 15.37
C GLY A 76 31.24 0.11 14.30
N LYS A 77 31.72 -1.10 13.97
CA LYS A 77 32.78 -1.29 12.97
C LYS A 77 32.20 -1.35 11.57
N ILE A 78 32.93 -0.74 10.62
CA ILE A 78 32.67 -0.90 9.19
C ILE A 78 32.98 -2.35 8.81
N VAL A 79 31.99 -3.04 8.26
CA VAL A 79 32.09 -4.42 7.78
C VAL A 79 32.46 -4.44 6.30
N GLN A 80 31.88 -3.52 5.52
CA GLN A 80 32.07 -3.44 4.09
C GLN A 80 31.83 -2.01 3.60
N THR A 81 32.53 -1.60 2.55
CA THR A 81 32.28 -0.35 1.84
C THR A 81 31.95 -0.66 0.39
N LEU A 82 30.92 0.01 -0.15
CA LEU A 82 30.40 -0.19 -1.50
C LEU A 82 29.94 1.15 -2.11
N ARG A 83 29.68 1.20 -3.40
CA ARG A 83 29.12 2.42 -4.03
C ARG A 83 27.65 2.58 -3.67
N ALA A 84 27.27 3.78 -3.20
CA ALA A 84 25.88 4.07 -2.84
C ALA A 84 24.92 3.82 -4.01
N ARG A 85 25.32 4.23 -5.23
CA ARG A 85 24.56 3.99 -6.45
C ARG A 85 24.34 2.51 -6.73
N SER A 86 25.37 1.67 -6.56
CA SER A 86 25.23 0.22 -6.77
C SER A 86 24.25 -0.44 -5.80
N LEU A 87 24.18 0.02 -4.55
CA LEU A 87 23.17 -0.46 -3.60
C LEU A 87 21.76 0.01 -3.97
N MET A 88 21.63 1.28 -4.38
CA MET A 88 20.36 1.82 -4.85
C MET A 88 19.85 1.07 -6.08
N SER A 89 20.71 0.83 -7.08
CA SER A 89 20.30 0.11 -8.30
C SER A 89 19.83 -1.32 -8.01
N GLN A 90 20.46 -2.02 -7.05
CA GLN A 90 19.97 -3.34 -6.62
C GLN A 90 18.59 -3.26 -5.98
N LEU A 91 18.39 -2.30 -5.08
CA LEU A 91 17.09 -2.08 -4.44
C LEU A 91 16.00 -1.82 -5.49
N VAL A 92 16.26 -0.90 -6.42
CA VAL A 92 15.33 -0.52 -7.49
C VAL A 92 15.05 -1.71 -8.40
N ALA A 93 16.06 -2.49 -8.79
CA ALA A 93 15.88 -3.65 -9.65
C ALA A 93 14.97 -4.72 -9.02
N HIS A 94 15.12 -4.97 -7.71
CA HIS A 94 14.24 -5.90 -6.99
C HIS A 94 12.81 -5.36 -6.88
N ALA A 95 12.65 -4.08 -6.50
CA ALA A 95 11.34 -3.45 -6.46
C ALA A 95 10.65 -3.43 -7.84
N TRP A 96 11.39 -3.20 -8.92
CA TRP A 96 10.90 -3.28 -10.29
C TRP A 96 10.45 -4.70 -10.66
N ARG A 97 11.15 -5.72 -10.15
CA ARG A 97 10.87 -7.14 -10.43
C ARG A 97 9.63 -7.65 -9.71
N ASN A 98 9.42 -7.34 -8.43
CA ASN A 98 8.36 -7.95 -7.62
C ASN A 98 7.59 -6.97 -6.70
N GLY A 99 7.90 -5.67 -6.72
CA GLY A 99 7.28 -4.63 -5.89
C GLY A 99 7.86 -4.48 -4.47
N ASP A 100 8.87 -5.27 -4.09
CA ASP A 100 9.57 -5.22 -2.80
C ASP A 100 11.10 -5.13 -3.02
N PRO A 101 11.86 -4.45 -2.14
CA PRO A 101 11.40 -3.71 -0.97
C PRO A 101 10.85 -2.31 -1.30
N GLY A 102 9.95 -1.81 -0.46
CA GLY A 102 9.61 -0.39 -0.42
C GLY A 102 10.75 0.47 0.15
N LEU A 103 10.61 1.80 0.08
CA LEU A 103 11.50 2.72 0.79
C LEU A 103 10.77 3.42 1.92
N VAL A 104 11.44 3.54 3.07
CA VAL A 104 11.01 4.34 4.21
C VAL A 104 12.06 5.42 4.47
N PHE A 105 11.69 6.68 4.28
CA PHE A 105 12.61 7.80 4.46
C PHE A 105 12.63 8.24 5.94
N LEU A 106 13.61 7.71 6.67
CA LEU A 106 13.71 7.86 8.14
C LEU A 106 13.91 9.31 8.57
N ASP A 107 14.67 10.09 7.80
CA ASP A 107 14.91 11.50 8.14
C ASP A 107 13.65 12.37 7.94
N PRO A 108 12.93 12.31 6.80
CA PRO A 108 11.60 12.94 6.68
C PRO A 108 10.61 12.55 7.78
N ILE A 109 10.59 11.29 8.21
CA ILE A 109 9.75 10.85 9.34
C ILE A 109 10.15 11.57 10.63
N ASN A 110 11.45 11.62 10.93
CA ASN A 110 11.95 12.13 12.20
C ASN A 110 12.07 13.65 12.26
N ARG A 111 12.12 14.37 11.12
CA ARG A 111 12.06 15.85 11.09
C ARG A 111 10.81 16.41 11.79
N ASN A 112 9.70 15.67 11.71
CA ASN A 112 8.42 16.04 12.32
C ASN A 112 8.05 15.16 13.52
N ASN A 113 8.99 14.41 14.10
CA ASN A 113 8.77 13.58 15.28
C ASN A 113 8.82 14.44 16.55
N PRO A 114 7.69 14.73 17.22
CA PRO A 114 7.70 15.62 18.37
C PRO A 114 8.39 15.01 19.60
N LEU A 115 8.56 13.68 19.63
CA LEU A 115 9.15 12.98 20.77
C LEU A 115 10.64 12.68 20.56
N LEU A 116 11.24 13.13 19.46
CA LEU A 116 12.61 12.80 19.05
C LEU A 116 13.65 13.01 20.15
N LYS A 117 13.60 14.15 20.84
CA LYS A 117 14.61 14.53 21.84
C LYS A 117 14.64 13.60 23.06
N LYS A 118 13.47 13.10 23.49
CA LYS A 118 13.34 12.33 24.74
C LYS A 118 13.23 10.83 24.50
N TYR A 119 12.61 10.42 23.39
CA TYR A 119 12.28 9.03 23.08
C TYR A 119 13.04 8.46 21.88
N GLY A 120 13.89 9.26 21.23
CA GLY A 120 14.71 8.81 20.12
C GLY A 120 13.97 8.79 18.78
N ARG A 121 14.56 8.09 17.80
CA ARG A 121 14.06 8.07 16.42
C ARG A 121 12.96 7.03 16.24
N ILE A 122 12.01 7.34 15.36
CA ILE A 122 11.11 6.35 14.79
C ILE A 122 11.87 5.61 13.69
N GLU A 123 11.94 4.28 13.79
CA GLU A 123 12.73 3.43 12.89
C GLU A 123 11.86 2.49 12.04
N ALA A 124 10.58 2.36 12.36
CA ALA A 124 9.68 1.46 11.67
C ALA A 124 8.27 2.05 11.48
N THR A 125 7.53 1.43 10.56
CA THR A 125 6.12 1.70 10.32
C THR A 125 5.27 0.45 10.57
N ASN A 126 3.96 0.62 10.61
CA ASN A 126 3.02 -0.48 10.48
C ASN A 126 3.06 -1.12 9.05
N PRO A 127 2.37 -2.25 8.81
CA PRO A 127 2.40 -3.00 7.54
C PRO A 127 2.10 -2.21 6.26
N CYS A 128 1.31 -1.14 6.35
CA CYS A 128 0.91 -0.35 5.18
C CYS A 128 1.68 0.98 5.02
N GLY A 129 2.64 1.25 5.92
CA GLY A 129 3.56 2.39 5.82
C GLY A 129 3.03 3.74 6.33
N GLU A 130 1.74 3.85 6.64
CA GLU A 130 1.05 5.10 6.99
C GLU A 130 1.21 5.52 8.46
N GLN A 131 1.67 4.62 9.33
CA GLN A 131 1.94 4.89 10.74
C GLN A 131 3.40 4.59 11.09
N PRO A 132 4.27 5.62 11.04
CA PRO A 132 5.57 5.59 11.71
C PRO A 132 5.34 5.63 13.23
N LEU A 133 5.85 4.62 13.95
CA LEU A 133 5.56 4.42 15.36
C LEU A 133 6.83 4.21 16.18
N HIS A 134 6.82 4.76 17.40
CA HIS A 134 7.82 4.40 18.42
C HIS A 134 7.57 2.96 18.90
N PRO A 135 8.57 2.30 19.50
CA PRO A 135 8.37 0.98 20.11
C PRO A 135 7.17 0.97 21.06
N PHE A 136 6.32 -0.06 20.91
CA PHE A 136 5.06 -0.23 21.65
C PHE A 136 4.01 0.87 21.45
N ASP A 137 4.21 1.84 20.56
CA ASP A 137 3.15 2.78 20.18
C ASP A 137 2.15 2.10 19.24
N ALA A 138 0.92 2.61 19.22
CA ALA A 138 -0.13 2.13 18.33
C ALA A 138 -1.05 3.29 17.94
N CYS A 139 -1.88 3.05 16.93
CA CYS A 139 -2.77 4.06 16.39
C CYS A 139 -4.12 3.45 16.03
N ASN A 140 -5.20 4.10 16.43
CA ASN A 140 -6.52 3.85 15.89
C ASN A 140 -6.79 4.76 14.68
N LEU A 141 -7.42 4.20 13.64
CA LEU A 141 -7.60 4.85 12.35
C LEU A 141 -9.08 5.15 12.09
N GLY A 142 -9.35 6.22 11.34
CA GLY A 142 -10.65 6.55 10.78
C GLY A 142 -10.49 7.31 9.47
N SER A 143 -11.46 7.20 8.55
CA SER A 143 -11.35 7.82 7.23
C SER A 143 -12.63 8.55 6.82
N ILE A 144 -12.46 9.79 6.36
CA ILE A 144 -13.54 10.65 5.87
C ILE A 144 -13.84 10.27 4.42
N ASN A 145 -15.11 9.98 4.10
CA ASN A 145 -15.54 9.80 2.72
C ASN A 145 -15.68 11.17 2.04
N LEU A 146 -14.66 11.57 1.27
CA LEU A 146 -14.63 12.86 0.56
C LEU A 146 -15.68 12.96 -0.55
N ALA A 147 -16.11 11.84 -1.12
CA ALA A 147 -17.16 11.83 -2.13
C ALA A 147 -18.51 12.32 -1.57
N LYS A 148 -18.69 12.26 -0.24
CA LYS A 148 -19.87 12.78 0.48
C LYS A 148 -19.70 14.21 1.01
N MET A 149 -18.60 14.88 0.64
CA MET A 149 -18.27 16.26 1.02
C MET A 149 -18.40 17.21 -0.18
N VAL A 150 -19.12 16.80 -1.23
CA VAL A 150 -19.40 17.61 -2.42
C VAL A 150 -20.90 17.90 -2.44
N ILE A 151 -21.26 19.15 -2.72
CA ILE A 151 -22.62 19.60 -2.97
C ILE A 151 -22.95 19.23 -4.42
N PRO A 152 -23.77 18.19 -4.68
CA PRO A 152 -23.90 17.63 -6.03
C PRO A 152 -24.48 18.62 -7.04
N THR A 153 -25.35 19.53 -6.58
CA THR A 153 -26.00 20.55 -7.43
C THR A 153 -25.08 21.68 -7.86
N GLN A 154 -23.91 21.83 -7.25
CA GLN A 154 -23.01 22.97 -7.48
C GLN A 154 -21.60 22.56 -7.92
N SER A 155 -21.27 21.27 -7.94
CA SER A 155 -19.90 20.77 -8.12
C SER A 155 -18.88 21.53 -7.27
N LYS A 156 -19.24 21.76 -6.00
CA LYS A 156 -18.43 22.48 -5.00
C LYS A 156 -18.28 21.67 -3.74
N ILE A 157 -17.18 21.88 -3.04
CA ILE A 157 -16.91 21.24 -1.75
C ILE A 157 -17.79 21.88 -0.68
N ASP A 158 -18.44 21.03 0.11
CA ASP A 158 -19.15 21.40 1.34
C ASP A 158 -18.13 21.50 2.49
N TRP A 159 -17.54 22.69 2.65
CA TRP A 159 -16.50 22.93 3.66
C TRP A 159 -17.04 22.88 5.09
N GLU A 160 -18.30 23.30 5.31
CA GLU A 160 -18.93 23.25 6.63
C GLU A 160 -19.16 21.82 7.08
N ARG A 161 -19.68 20.98 6.18
CA ARG A 161 -19.82 19.54 6.44
C ARG A 161 -18.47 18.88 6.65
N LEU A 162 -17.47 19.19 5.83
CA LEU A 162 -16.11 18.65 6.00
C LEU A 162 -15.54 19.05 7.37
N GLU A 163 -15.70 20.31 7.80
CA GLU A 163 -15.25 20.77 9.11
C GLU A 163 -15.90 19.95 10.23
N TRP A 164 -17.23 19.82 10.19
CA TRP A 164 -17.99 19.08 11.19
C TRP A 164 -17.55 17.61 11.27
N VAL A 165 -17.35 16.95 10.13
CA VAL A 165 -16.87 15.56 10.08
C VAL A 165 -15.45 15.44 10.62
N VAL A 166 -14.54 16.36 10.26
CA VAL A 166 -13.15 16.34 10.75
C VAL A 166 -13.12 16.45 12.28
N ARG A 167 -13.85 17.43 12.84
CA ARG A 167 -13.90 17.64 14.30
C ARG A 167 -14.48 16.42 15.02
N THR A 168 -15.57 15.88 14.50
CA THR A 168 -16.22 14.69 15.06
C THR A 168 -15.28 13.48 14.99
N GLY A 169 -14.57 13.30 13.87
CA GLY A 169 -13.59 12.24 13.67
C GLY A 169 -12.46 12.28 14.70
N VAL A 170 -11.88 13.46 14.95
CA VAL A 170 -10.85 13.64 15.99
C VAL A 170 -11.38 13.27 17.38
N GLN A 171 -12.57 13.76 17.74
CA GLN A 171 -13.19 13.44 19.03
C GLN A 171 -13.49 11.94 19.19
N MET A 172 -13.97 11.30 18.13
CA MET A 172 -14.24 9.85 18.12
C MET A 172 -12.95 9.07 18.33
N LEU A 173 -11.91 9.38 17.56
CA LEU A 173 -10.63 8.69 17.64
C LEU A 173 -9.93 8.91 19.00
N ASP A 174 -10.01 10.10 19.59
CA ASP A 174 -9.50 10.35 20.95
C ASP A 174 -10.21 9.48 22.00
N LYS A 175 -11.54 9.32 21.88
CA LYS A 175 -12.32 8.47 22.81
C LYS A 175 -11.99 6.98 22.67
N VAL A 176 -11.68 6.52 21.45
CA VAL A 176 -11.31 5.11 21.20
C VAL A 176 -10.10 4.69 22.03
N ILE A 177 -9.12 5.59 22.24
CA ILE A 177 -7.94 5.32 23.10
C ILE A 177 -8.35 4.92 24.52
N ASP A 178 -9.39 5.55 25.07
CA ASP A 178 -9.79 5.35 26.46
C ASP A 178 -10.53 4.01 26.65
N VAL A 179 -11.27 3.56 25.64
CA VAL A 179 -12.06 2.31 25.69
C VAL A 179 -11.33 1.08 25.14
N CYS A 180 -10.25 1.28 24.39
CA CYS A 180 -9.48 0.18 23.80
C CYS A 180 -8.72 -0.62 24.87
N LYS A 181 -8.73 -1.95 24.73
CA LYS A 181 -7.90 -2.87 25.53
C LYS A 181 -6.73 -3.34 24.68
N TYR A 182 -5.51 -3.07 25.11
CA TYR A 182 -4.31 -3.48 24.39
C TYR A 182 -3.76 -4.80 24.94
N PRO A 183 -3.11 -5.62 24.09
CA PRO A 183 -2.66 -6.95 24.49
C PRO A 183 -1.44 -6.93 25.42
N LEU A 184 -0.67 -5.83 25.46
CA LEU A 184 0.53 -5.70 26.28
C LEU A 184 0.45 -4.42 27.15
N PRO A 185 0.92 -4.47 28.42
CA PRO A 185 0.97 -3.29 29.29
C PRO A 185 1.78 -2.13 28.71
N GLN A 186 2.92 -2.41 28.07
CA GLN A 186 3.79 -1.40 27.45
C GLN A 186 3.07 -0.64 26.33
N ILE A 187 2.18 -1.33 25.59
CA ILE A 187 1.35 -0.70 24.55
C ILE A 187 0.31 0.19 25.21
N THR A 188 -0.36 -0.30 26.26
CA THR A 188 -1.36 0.49 27.00
C THR A 188 -0.75 1.78 27.54
N GLU A 189 0.43 1.70 28.15
CA GLU A 189 1.16 2.85 28.68
C GLU A 189 1.51 3.85 27.55
N THR A 190 2.18 3.37 26.50
CA THR A 190 2.67 4.22 25.42
C THR A 190 1.53 4.91 24.67
N VAL A 191 0.48 4.18 24.32
CA VAL A 191 -0.66 4.74 23.58
C VAL A 191 -1.41 5.76 24.43
N ARG A 192 -1.61 5.50 25.72
CA ARG A 192 -2.27 6.48 26.61
C ARG A 192 -1.40 7.71 26.86
N ALA A 193 -0.08 7.55 26.86
CA ALA A 193 0.87 8.63 27.07
C ALA A 193 1.05 9.53 25.85
N ASN A 194 1.04 8.96 24.63
CA ASN A 194 1.22 9.66 23.37
C ASN A 194 -0.12 10.15 22.76
N ARG A 195 -1.19 9.37 22.96
CA ARG A 195 -2.52 9.58 22.39
C ARG A 195 -2.52 9.82 20.87
N ARG A 196 -1.68 9.09 20.14
CA ARG A 196 -1.60 9.17 18.68
C ARG A 196 -2.91 8.67 18.06
N ILE A 197 -3.40 9.39 17.05
CA ILE A 197 -4.55 8.97 16.24
C ILE A 197 -4.24 9.11 14.76
N GLY A 198 -5.08 8.51 13.92
CA GLY A 198 -4.93 8.50 12.48
C GLY A 198 -6.24 8.80 11.76
N LEU A 199 -6.56 10.09 11.61
CA LEU A 199 -7.64 10.57 10.77
C LEU A 199 -7.15 10.73 9.33
N GLY A 200 -7.76 10.00 8.41
CA GLY A 200 -7.47 10.05 6.99
C GLY A 200 -8.69 10.27 6.12
N VAL A 201 -8.55 9.94 4.85
CA VAL A 201 -9.61 10.09 3.84
C VAL A 201 -9.77 8.83 3.02
N MET A 202 -10.93 8.71 2.39
CA MET A 202 -11.25 7.83 1.27
C MET A 202 -12.14 8.60 0.29
N GLY A 203 -12.39 8.08 -0.90
CA GLY A 203 -13.28 8.72 -1.86
C GLY A 203 -12.65 9.89 -2.62
N TRP A 204 -11.32 10.00 -2.67
CA TRP A 204 -10.64 11.12 -3.34
C TRP A 204 -10.89 11.13 -4.86
N ALA A 205 -10.78 9.99 -5.53
CA ALA A 205 -11.04 9.91 -6.97
C ALA A 205 -12.50 10.26 -7.30
N ASP A 206 -13.43 9.76 -6.49
CA ASP A 206 -14.86 10.04 -6.64
C ASP A 206 -15.20 11.53 -6.40
N MET A 207 -14.51 12.17 -5.45
CA MET A 207 -14.62 13.61 -5.24
C MET A 207 -14.15 14.38 -6.48
N LEU A 208 -13.03 13.96 -7.07
CA LEU A 208 -12.50 14.56 -8.29
C LEU A 208 -13.44 14.42 -9.50
N TYR A 209 -14.12 13.28 -9.63
CA TYR A 209 -15.14 13.07 -10.67
C TYR A 209 -16.30 14.07 -10.54
N GLN A 210 -16.85 14.21 -9.33
CA GLN A 210 -17.94 15.16 -9.06
C GLN A 210 -17.54 16.63 -9.28
N LEU A 211 -16.26 16.95 -9.06
CA LEU A 211 -15.69 18.30 -9.24
C LEU A 211 -15.12 18.52 -10.65
N ARG A 212 -15.31 17.58 -11.58
CA ARG A 212 -14.79 17.63 -12.96
C ARG A 212 -13.32 18.03 -12.99
N THR A 213 -12.48 17.33 -12.22
CA THR A 213 -11.06 17.65 -12.08
C THR A 213 -10.23 16.39 -12.30
N ALA A 214 -9.34 16.41 -13.30
CA ALA A 214 -8.43 15.32 -13.56
C ALA A 214 -7.44 15.09 -12.39
N TYR A 215 -7.22 13.83 -12.03
CA TYR A 215 -6.31 13.43 -10.95
C TYR A 215 -4.87 13.87 -11.22
N ASP A 216 -4.40 13.64 -12.45
CA ASP A 216 -3.05 13.90 -12.96
C ASP A 216 -2.92 15.31 -13.55
N SER A 217 -3.48 16.30 -12.86
CA SER A 217 -3.42 17.70 -13.26
C SER A 217 -2.92 18.62 -12.14
N THR A 218 -2.32 19.75 -12.52
CA THR A 218 -1.94 20.80 -11.56
C THR A 218 -3.13 21.29 -10.74
N LYS A 219 -4.33 21.33 -11.33
CA LYS A 219 -5.58 21.66 -10.62
C LYS A 219 -5.90 20.61 -9.55
N GLY A 220 -5.80 19.32 -9.90
CA GLY A 220 -5.99 18.20 -8.98
C GLY A 220 -5.01 18.21 -7.81
N ILE A 221 -3.71 18.45 -8.09
CA ILE A 221 -2.67 18.57 -7.06
C ILE A 221 -2.92 19.75 -6.11
N LYS A 222 -3.23 20.94 -6.65
CA LYS A 222 -3.56 22.12 -5.82
C LYS A 222 -4.81 21.89 -4.97
N LEU A 223 -5.79 21.15 -5.50
CA LEU A 223 -6.99 20.80 -4.75
C LEU A 223 -6.67 19.81 -3.61
N ALA A 224 -5.82 18.81 -3.86
CA ALA A 224 -5.35 17.89 -2.84
C ALA A 224 -4.67 18.64 -1.69
N GLU A 225 -3.75 19.56 -2.00
CA GLU A 225 -3.12 20.41 -0.98
C GLU A 225 -4.15 21.24 -0.19
N LYS A 226 -5.14 21.83 -0.87
CA LYS A 226 -6.18 22.64 -0.22
C LYS A 226 -7.02 21.81 0.76
N VAL A 227 -7.48 20.62 0.34
CA VAL A 227 -8.30 19.72 1.17
C VAL A 227 -7.46 19.15 2.32
N ALA A 228 -6.25 18.66 2.04
CA ALA A 228 -5.35 18.10 3.04
C ALA A 228 -4.99 19.14 4.11
N LYS A 229 -4.66 20.38 3.71
CA LYS A 229 -4.40 21.50 4.62
C LYS A 229 -5.60 21.81 5.50
N PHE A 230 -6.80 21.87 4.90
CA PHE A 230 -8.02 22.16 5.65
C PHE A 230 -8.29 21.09 6.73
N ILE A 231 -8.13 19.81 6.38
CA ILE A 231 -8.28 18.70 7.32
C ILE A 231 -7.24 18.83 8.44
N GLN A 232 -5.96 19.00 8.11
CA GLN A 232 -4.90 19.09 9.11
C GLN A 232 -5.11 20.25 10.09
N VAL A 233 -5.36 21.47 9.58
CA VAL A 233 -5.56 22.65 10.42
C VAL A 233 -6.78 22.48 11.32
N THR A 234 -7.89 21.97 10.77
CA THR A 234 -9.12 21.72 11.54
C THR A 234 -8.91 20.64 12.61
N SER A 235 -8.20 19.57 12.27
CA SER A 235 -7.88 18.48 13.19
C SER A 235 -7.03 18.94 14.36
N TRP A 236 -5.96 19.69 14.11
CA TRP A 236 -5.10 20.26 15.14
C TRP A 236 -5.86 21.26 16.03
N SER A 237 -6.68 22.13 15.43
CA SER A 237 -7.57 23.03 16.18
C SER A 237 -8.52 22.27 17.12
N GLU A 238 -9.07 21.13 16.68
CA GLU A 238 -9.92 20.30 17.54
C GLU A 238 -9.13 19.62 18.66
N SER A 239 -7.91 19.16 18.39
CA SER A 239 -7.03 18.60 19.43
C SER A 239 -6.66 19.63 20.50
N GLU A 240 -6.44 20.91 20.14
CA GLU A 240 -6.27 21.99 21.11
C GLU A 240 -7.53 22.23 21.95
N LYS A 241 -8.71 22.21 21.32
CA LYS A 241 -10.00 22.31 22.05
C LYS A 241 -10.19 21.14 23.02
N LEU A 242 -9.81 19.93 22.62
CA LEU A 242 -9.82 18.77 23.50
C LEU A 242 -8.81 18.92 24.64
N ALA A 243 -7.63 19.46 24.39
CA ALA A 243 -6.63 19.73 25.42
C ALA A 243 -7.15 20.70 26.48
N LYS A 244 -7.83 21.77 26.07
CA LYS A 244 -8.46 22.73 27.00
C LYS A 244 -9.53 22.07 27.87
N ARG A 245 -10.27 21.08 27.35
CA ARG A 245 -11.36 20.41 28.07
C ARG A 245 -10.89 19.23 28.94
N LYS A 246 -9.89 18.48 28.50
CA LYS A 246 -9.47 17.19 29.09
C LYS A 246 -8.01 17.16 29.57
N GLY A 247 -7.27 18.25 29.41
CA GLY A 247 -5.82 18.31 29.56
C GLY A 247 -5.07 17.85 28.30
N GLU A 248 -3.81 18.27 28.17
CA GLU A 248 -2.91 17.83 27.11
C GLU A 248 -2.65 16.30 27.17
N PHE A 249 -2.04 15.71 26.12
CA PHE A 249 -1.56 14.33 26.26
C PHE A 249 -0.46 14.23 27.32
N PRO A 250 -0.34 13.11 28.07
CA PRO A 250 0.57 13.02 29.21
C PRO A 250 2.03 13.39 28.91
N ARG A 251 2.56 13.01 27.73
CA ARG A 251 3.94 13.32 27.30
C ARG A 251 4.10 14.69 26.64
N TRP A 252 3.11 15.59 26.71
CA TRP A 252 3.16 16.88 26.01
C TRP A 252 4.36 17.74 26.42
N LYS A 253 4.65 17.83 27.74
CA LYS A 253 5.81 18.58 28.25
C LYS A 253 7.16 18.02 27.82
N GLU A 254 7.19 16.76 27.43
CA GLU A 254 8.38 16.06 26.93
C GLU A 254 8.49 16.10 25.41
N SER A 255 7.46 16.61 24.74
CA SER A 255 7.40 16.77 23.30
C SER A 255 7.94 18.13 22.84
N GLY A 256 8.33 18.22 21.58
CA GLY A 256 8.69 19.46 20.90
C GLY A 256 7.50 20.29 20.41
N LEU A 257 6.26 19.91 20.74
CA LEU A 257 5.07 20.67 20.33
C LEU A 257 4.97 21.97 21.13
N LYS A 258 4.89 23.10 20.43
CA LYS A 258 4.68 24.42 21.05
C LYS A 258 3.23 24.65 21.46
N MET A 259 2.30 24.10 20.70
CA MET A 259 0.85 24.18 20.94
C MET A 259 0.42 23.12 21.96
N LYS A 260 -0.50 23.48 22.86
CA LYS A 260 -1.12 22.55 23.81
C LYS A 260 -2.14 21.67 23.07
N ALA A 261 -1.84 20.39 22.92
CA ALA A 261 -2.66 19.45 22.15
C ALA A 261 -3.03 18.20 22.96
N ARG A 262 -4.12 17.54 22.55
CA ARG A 262 -4.59 16.29 23.18
C ARG A 262 -3.93 15.05 22.56
N ASN A 263 -3.32 15.18 21.38
CA ASN A 263 -2.76 14.09 20.60
C ASN A 263 -1.37 14.47 20.10
N VAL A 264 -0.41 13.54 20.09
CA VAL A 264 0.94 13.80 19.58
C VAL A 264 1.01 13.96 18.06
N ALA A 265 0.11 13.29 17.33
CA ALA A 265 -0.07 13.35 15.88
C ALA A 265 -1.49 12.89 15.53
N ILE A 266 -2.07 13.43 14.45
CA ILE A 266 -3.50 13.27 14.17
C ILE A 266 -3.79 12.71 12.78
N THR A 267 -3.16 13.23 11.73
CA THR A 267 -3.53 12.87 10.35
C THR A 267 -2.68 11.74 9.76
N THR A 268 -3.29 10.91 8.93
CA THR A 268 -2.66 9.78 8.21
C THR A 268 -3.44 9.50 6.93
N ILE A 269 -2.86 8.84 5.93
CA ILE A 269 -3.62 8.33 4.79
C ILE A 269 -3.44 6.82 4.72
N ALA A 270 -4.49 6.08 5.05
CA ALA A 270 -4.49 4.61 5.01
C ALA A 270 -4.97 4.07 3.64
N PRO A 271 -4.72 2.79 3.32
CA PRO A 271 -5.22 2.18 2.09
C PRO A 271 -6.75 2.12 2.01
N THR A 272 -7.43 2.01 3.17
CA THR A 272 -8.90 1.91 3.30
C THR A 272 -9.58 0.73 2.59
N GLY A 273 -8.84 -0.29 2.14
CA GLY A 273 -9.34 -1.34 1.23
C GLY A 273 -10.68 -2.00 1.59
N SER A 274 -10.97 -2.26 2.87
CA SER A 274 -12.28 -2.83 3.27
C SER A 274 -13.34 -1.77 3.56
N ILE A 275 -12.95 -0.65 4.18
CA ILE A 275 -13.91 0.39 4.60
C ILE A 275 -14.38 1.25 3.43
N SER A 276 -13.57 1.40 2.37
CA SER A 276 -13.96 2.07 1.12
C SER A 276 -15.00 1.25 0.36
N MET A 277 -14.83 -0.07 0.31
CA MET A 277 -15.83 -1.00 -0.23
C MET A 277 -17.14 -0.94 0.56
N LEU A 278 -17.08 -0.93 1.90
CA LEU A 278 -18.27 -0.78 2.74
C LEU A 278 -18.98 0.56 2.50
N ALA A 279 -18.21 1.64 2.30
CA ALA A 279 -18.73 2.97 2.04
C ALA A 279 -19.09 3.21 0.56
N ASP A 280 -18.95 2.19 -0.29
CA ASP A 280 -19.10 2.25 -1.75
C ASP A 280 -18.39 3.48 -2.34
N THR A 281 -17.07 3.55 -2.18
CA THR A 281 -16.27 4.67 -2.67
C THR A 281 -14.85 4.22 -2.98
N SER A 282 -14.12 5.05 -3.74
CA SER A 282 -12.69 4.88 -4.04
C SER A 282 -11.82 4.83 -2.78
N SER A 283 -10.73 4.09 -2.85
CA SER A 283 -9.85 3.82 -1.72
C SER A 283 -8.88 4.96 -1.45
N GLY A 284 -8.82 5.45 -0.22
CA GLY A 284 -7.79 6.38 0.22
C GLY A 284 -7.70 7.64 -0.66
N ILE A 285 -6.48 7.92 -1.09
CA ILE A 285 -6.16 8.92 -2.11
C ILE A 285 -5.81 8.26 -3.47
N GLU A 286 -6.08 6.96 -3.61
CA GLU A 286 -5.80 6.20 -4.83
C GLU A 286 -6.76 6.64 -5.95
N PRO A 287 -6.29 6.71 -7.21
CA PRO A 287 -7.21 6.68 -8.34
C PRO A 287 -7.88 5.31 -8.40
N VAL A 288 -9.06 5.23 -9.04
CA VAL A 288 -9.72 3.93 -9.23
C VAL A 288 -8.85 3.03 -10.11
N PHE A 289 -8.79 1.75 -9.79
CA PHE A 289 -8.04 0.78 -10.60
C PHE A 289 -8.72 0.56 -11.97
N ALA A 290 -10.04 0.42 -11.96
CA ALA A 290 -10.87 0.31 -13.14
C ALA A 290 -12.22 1.00 -12.90
N LEU A 291 -12.78 1.61 -13.95
CA LEU A 291 -14.12 2.22 -13.90
C LEU A 291 -15.24 1.19 -13.95
N ALA A 292 -14.98 0.05 -14.60
CA ALA A 292 -15.87 -1.10 -14.62
C ALA A 292 -15.05 -2.39 -14.53
N TYR A 293 -15.50 -3.37 -13.75
CA TYR A 293 -14.87 -4.68 -13.64
C TYR A 293 -15.89 -5.74 -13.25
N THR A 294 -15.58 -7.01 -13.55
CA THR A 294 -16.40 -8.15 -13.13
C THR A 294 -15.76 -8.81 -11.92
N LYS A 295 -16.50 -8.92 -10.83
CA LYS A 295 -16.07 -9.65 -9.64
C LYS A 295 -16.64 -11.07 -9.70
N ASN A 296 -15.76 -12.06 -9.68
CA ASN A 296 -16.17 -13.45 -9.56
C ASN A 296 -16.81 -13.65 -8.17
N VAL A 297 -18.10 -13.95 -8.17
CA VAL A 297 -18.83 -14.41 -6.99
C VAL A 297 -18.98 -15.92 -7.09
N VAL A 298 -19.28 -16.59 -5.98
CA VAL A 298 -19.44 -18.05 -5.91
C VAL A 298 -20.52 -18.58 -6.87
N THR A 299 -21.37 -17.70 -7.43
CA THR A 299 -22.31 -17.97 -8.52
C THR A 299 -21.66 -17.71 -9.89
N GLU A 300 -21.91 -18.60 -10.86
CA GLU A 300 -21.30 -18.60 -12.21
C GLU A 300 -21.47 -17.30 -13.02
N ALA A 301 -22.45 -16.45 -12.68
CA ALA A 301 -22.55 -15.09 -13.19
C ALA A 301 -21.77 -14.13 -12.29
N GLY A 302 -20.57 -13.71 -12.72
CA GLY A 302 -19.81 -12.66 -12.05
C GLY A 302 -20.62 -11.37 -11.90
N LEU A 303 -20.47 -10.66 -10.78
CA LEU A 303 -21.12 -9.37 -10.57
C LEU A 303 -20.34 -8.27 -11.27
N ARG A 304 -20.98 -7.61 -12.25
CA ARG A 304 -20.41 -6.43 -12.91
C ARG A 304 -20.55 -5.22 -11.99
N TYR A 305 -19.43 -4.57 -11.71
CA TYR A 305 -19.38 -3.31 -10.97
C TYR A 305 -19.01 -2.18 -11.93
N ILE A 306 -19.69 -1.05 -11.81
CA ILE A 306 -19.39 0.19 -12.53
C ILE A 306 -19.31 1.31 -11.48
N ASN A 307 -18.34 2.22 -11.61
CA ASN A 307 -18.25 3.38 -10.75
C ASN A 307 -19.52 4.23 -10.91
N LYS A 308 -20.24 4.48 -9.81
CA LYS A 308 -21.53 5.18 -9.83
C LYS A 308 -21.49 6.59 -10.42
N TYR A 309 -20.38 7.31 -10.29
CA TYR A 309 -20.26 8.66 -10.85
C TYR A 309 -20.02 8.62 -12.35
N PHE A 310 -19.39 7.56 -12.83
CA PHE A 310 -19.26 7.28 -14.26
C PHE A 310 -20.57 6.75 -14.86
N GLU A 311 -21.28 5.87 -14.14
CA GLU A 311 -22.61 5.41 -14.56
C GLU A 311 -23.60 6.57 -14.68
N LYS A 312 -23.60 7.49 -13.70
CA LYS A 312 -24.40 8.71 -13.74
C LYS A 312 -24.02 9.60 -14.93
N GLU A 313 -22.72 9.77 -15.20
CA GLU A 313 -22.24 10.52 -16.36
C GLU A 313 -22.79 9.96 -17.67
N LEU A 314 -22.74 8.63 -17.83
CA LEU A 314 -23.24 7.97 -19.01
C LEU A 314 -24.75 8.14 -19.17
N ALA A 315 -25.52 8.11 -18.08
CA ALA A 315 -26.97 8.22 -18.13
C ALA A 315 -27.48 9.66 -18.37
N GLU A 316 -26.74 10.68 -17.94
CA GLU A 316 -27.18 12.08 -18.05
C GLU A 316 -26.61 12.78 -19.30
N SER A 317 -25.63 12.17 -19.96
CA SER A 317 -24.94 12.80 -21.07
C SER A 317 -25.53 12.43 -22.43
N GLY A 318 -25.89 13.44 -23.22
CA GLY A 318 -26.36 13.24 -24.60
C GLY A 318 -25.33 12.58 -25.54
N TRP A 319 -24.04 12.61 -25.22
CA TRP A 319 -23.01 11.92 -26.01
C TRP A 319 -22.96 10.41 -25.77
N ALA A 320 -23.50 9.93 -24.64
CA ALA A 320 -23.48 8.52 -24.26
C ALA A 320 -24.88 7.88 -24.37
N ASP A 321 -25.93 8.60 -23.97
CA ASP A 321 -27.32 8.11 -23.90
C ASP A 321 -28.25 8.80 -24.92
N GLY A 322 -27.68 9.47 -25.93
CA GLY A 322 -28.44 10.21 -26.93
C GLY A 322 -29.14 9.35 -27.98
N ASP A 323 -28.88 8.03 -28.01
CA ASP A 323 -29.53 7.10 -28.93
C ASP A 323 -30.68 6.36 -28.23
N ALA A 324 -31.83 6.23 -28.92
CA ALA A 324 -33.06 5.68 -28.35
C ALA A 324 -32.95 4.23 -27.84
N GLU A 325 -31.89 3.51 -28.24
CA GLU A 325 -31.63 2.13 -27.85
C GLU A 325 -30.45 1.98 -26.87
N HIS A 326 -29.86 3.08 -26.39
CA HIS A 326 -28.72 3.10 -25.47
C HIS A 326 -27.48 2.31 -25.95
N LYS A 327 -27.36 2.08 -27.27
CA LYS A 327 -26.31 1.30 -27.92
C LYS A 327 -24.93 1.90 -27.68
N VAL A 328 -24.82 3.24 -27.67
CA VAL A 328 -23.53 3.93 -27.48
C VAL A 328 -23.05 3.70 -26.05
N ARG A 329 -23.92 3.93 -25.07
CA ARG A 329 -23.66 3.66 -23.65
C ARG A 329 -23.25 2.21 -23.40
N ASP A 330 -24.00 1.24 -23.93
CA ASP A 330 -23.69 -0.19 -23.76
C ASP A 330 -22.36 -0.58 -24.38
N ARG A 331 -22.02 -0.03 -25.55
CA ARG A 331 -20.70 -0.21 -26.17
C ARG A 331 -19.60 0.33 -25.27
N ILE A 332 -19.72 1.56 -24.78
CA ILE A 332 -18.72 2.17 -23.89
C ILE A 332 -18.54 1.33 -22.62
N ILE A 333 -19.64 0.91 -21.98
CA ILE A 333 -19.59 0.08 -20.77
C ILE A 333 -18.86 -1.25 -21.04
N ARG A 334 -19.11 -1.91 -22.18
CA ARG A 334 -18.38 -3.12 -22.61
C ARG A 334 -16.89 -2.85 -22.82
N GLU A 335 -16.53 -1.81 -23.57
CA GLU A 335 -15.13 -1.47 -23.83
C GLU A 335 -14.38 -1.11 -22.53
N VAL A 336 -15.01 -0.34 -21.63
CA VAL A 336 -14.43 0.01 -20.33
C VAL A 336 -14.26 -1.22 -19.43
N ALA A 337 -15.17 -2.20 -19.47
CA ALA A 337 -14.98 -3.44 -18.71
C ALA A 337 -13.83 -4.30 -19.25
N ASN A 338 -13.50 -4.18 -20.55
CA ASN A 338 -12.40 -4.88 -21.19
C ASN A 338 -11.05 -4.19 -21.02
N TRP A 339 -11.02 -2.86 -20.99
CA TRP A 339 -9.77 -2.09 -20.85
C TRP A 339 -9.53 -1.56 -19.44
N GLY A 340 -10.56 -1.54 -18.60
CA GLY A 340 -10.57 -0.89 -17.28
C GLY A 340 -10.65 0.63 -17.34
N SER A 341 -10.50 1.25 -18.51
CA SER A 341 -10.25 2.68 -18.72
C SER A 341 -10.97 3.23 -19.95
N LEU A 342 -11.16 4.56 -20.01
CA LEU A 342 -11.67 5.29 -21.16
C LEU A 342 -10.60 5.70 -22.19
N ALA A 343 -9.31 5.55 -21.88
CA ALA A 343 -8.22 6.10 -22.71
C ALA A 343 -8.26 5.62 -24.17
N LYS A 344 -8.70 4.37 -24.39
CA LYS A 344 -8.80 3.75 -25.73
C LYS A 344 -10.22 3.73 -26.29
N VAL A 345 -11.20 4.25 -25.56
CA VAL A 345 -12.63 4.18 -25.94
C VAL A 345 -12.97 5.31 -26.89
N SER A 346 -13.57 4.97 -28.04
CA SER A 346 -13.96 5.93 -29.07
C SER A 346 -15.33 6.56 -28.80
N GLY A 347 -15.52 7.80 -29.25
CA GLY A 347 -16.78 8.54 -29.08
C GLY A 347 -17.00 9.15 -27.69
N VAL A 348 -15.99 9.10 -26.81
CA VAL A 348 -16.00 9.74 -25.49
C VAL A 348 -15.32 11.11 -25.60
N PRO A 349 -15.94 12.22 -25.14
CA PRO A 349 -15.30 13.53 -25.13
C PRO A 349 -13.97 13.54 -24.35
N GLU A 350 -12.96 14.26 -24.84
CA GLU A 350 -11.64 14.31 -24.20
C GLU A 350 -11.68 14.89 -22.78
N GLU A 351 -12.61 15.81 -22.50
CA GLU A 351 -12.85 16.30 -21.13
C GLU A 351 -13.24 15.15 -20.18
N VAL A 352 -14.16 14.28 -20.62
CA VAL A 352 -14.62 13.14 -19.82
C VAL A 352 -13.50 12.14 -19.63
N LYS A 353 -12.73 11.82 -20.69
CA LYS A 353 -11.54 10.97 -20.57
C LYS A 353 -10.50 11.54 -19.60
N GLY A 354 -10.33 12.86 -19.58
CA GLY A 354 -9.45 13.54 -18.64
C GLY A 354 -9.92 13.42 -17.18
N VAL A 355 -11.23 13.52 -16.94
CA VAL A 355 -11.78 13.42 -15.57
C VAL A 355 -11.73 11.99 -15.05
N TYR A 356 -12.17 11.01 -15.84
CA TYR A 356 -12.34 9.61 -15.41
C TYR A 356 -11.11 8.74 -15.68
N ARG A 357 -9.92 9.26 -15.39
CA ARG A 357 -8.68 8.46 -15.47
C ARG A 357 -8.59 7.42 -14.36
N THR A 358 -8.01 6.28 -14.70
CA THR A 358 -7.73 5.18 -13.78
C THR A 358 -6.25 5.11 -13.44
N ALA A 359 -5.90 4.24 -12.49
CA ALA A 359 -4.53 4.06 -12.02
C ALA A 359 -3.51 3.78 -13.14
N HIS A 360 -3.92 3.09 -14.20
CA HIS A 360 -3.02 2.75 -15.32
C HIS A 360 -2.92 3.86 -16.38
N ASP A 361 -3.85 4.83 -16.38
CA ASP A 361 -3.82 5.99 -17.29
C ASP A 361 -2.93 7.13 -16.78
N ILE A 362 -2.54 7.05 -15.51
CA ILE A 362 -1.85 8.11 -14.78
C ILE A 362 -0.35 7.82 -14.78
N ALA A 363 0.44 8.76 -15.29
CA ALA A 363 1.88 8.60 -15.30
C ALA A 363 2.46 8.57 -13.86
N PRO A 364 3.52 7.77 -13.58
CA PRO A 364 4.10 7.62 -12.24
C PRO A 364 4.44 8.94 -11.53
N VAL A 365 4.94 9.93 -12.29
CA VAL A 365 5.25 11.28 -11.80
C VAL A 365 4.06 11.95 -11.10
N TRP A 366 2.83 11.74 -11.59
CA TRP A 366 1.63 12.33 -11.02
C TRP A 366 1.18 11.60 -9.75
N HIS A 367 1.39 10.29 -9.67
CA HIS A 367 1.20 9.55 -8.42
C HIS A 367 2.13 10.08 -7.31
N VAL A 368 3.41 10.30 -7.61
CA VAL A 368 4.37 10.85 -6.64
C VAL A 368 3.99 12.27 -6.23
N LYS A 369 3.63 13.14 -7.18
CA LYS A 369 3.16 14.50 -6.88
C LYS A 369 1.92 14.50 -5.98
N MET A 370 0.95 13.61 -6.25
CA MET A 370 -0.25 13.50 -5.43
C MET A 370 0.07 13.02 -4.02
N GLN A 371 0.93 11.99 -3.89
CA GLN A 371 1.39 11.53 -2.58
C GLN A 371 2.05 12.66 -1.79
N ALA A 372 2.95 13.43 -2.42
CA ALA A 372 3.64 14.55 -1.80
C ALA A 372 2.67 15.66 -1.35
N ALA A 373 1.66 15.99 -2.18
CA ALA A 373 0.64 16.99 -1.87
C ALA A 373 -0.14 16.65 -0.58
N TRP A 374 -0.52 15.38 -0.41
CA TRP A 374 -1.17 14.90 0.81
C TRP A 374 -0.18 14.79 1.98
N GLN A 375 1.05 14.31 1.74
CA GLN A 375 2.06 14.11 2.78
C GLN A 375 2.44 15.43 3.47
N LYS A 376 2.47 16.54 2.72
CA LYS A 376 2.77 17.89 3.22
C LYS A 376 1.90 18.31 4.40
N TYR A 377 0.66 17.84 4.45
CA TYR A 377 -0.32 18.13 5.51
C TYR A 377 -0.71 16.88 6.31
N THR A 378 0.17 15.86 6.32
CA THR A 378 -0.04 14.61 7.05
C THR A 378 1.02 14.43 8.14
N ASP A 379 0.58 14.36 9.40
CA ASP A 379 1.47 14.28 10.57
C ASP A 379 2.19 12.93 10.64
N ASN A 380 1.46 11.83 10.43
CA ASN A 380 1.99 10.47 10.29
C ASN A 380 2.49 10.28 8.85
N ALA A 381 2.18 9.19 8.16
CA ALA A 381 2.60 8.97 6.77
C ALA A 381 1.40 8.69 5.85
N VAL A 382 1.71 8.58 4.56
CA VAL A 382 0.75 8.31 3.49
C VAL A 382 1.03 6.94 2.89
N SER A 383 0.06 6.03 2.95
CA SER A 383 0.06 4.81 2.15
C SER A 383 -0.43 5.14 0.75
N LYS A 384 0.45 4.95 -0.23
CA LYS A 384 0.16 5.15 -1.65
C LYS A 384 0.99 4.19 -2.48
N THR A 385 0.35 3.51 -3.41
CA THR A 385 1.03 2.70 -4.43
C THR A 385 1.34 3.55 -5.66
N ILE A 386 2.59 3.63 -6.07
CA ILE A 386 2.95 4.24 -7.36
C ILE A 386 2.83 3.16 -8.44
N ASN A 387 1.80 3.26 -9.28
CA ASN A 387 1.58 2.30 -10.35
C ASN A 387 2.48 2.63 -11.55
N PHE A 388 3.09 1.60 -12.11
CA PHE A 388 3.90 1.67 -13.32
C PHE A 388 3.31 0.75 -14.40
N PRO A 389 3.34 1.15 -15.68
CA PRO A 389 3.01 0.25 -16.77
C PRO A 389 4.02 -0.90 -16.84
N GLN A 390 3.63 -2.02 -17.45
CA GLN A 390 4.52 -3.17 -17.62
C GLN A 390 5.84 -2.82 -18.33
N SER A 391 5.78 -1.87 -19.26
CA SER A 391 6.91 -1.37 -20.05
C SER A 391 7.84 -0.41 -19.29
N ALA A 392 7.54 -0.07 -18.04
CA ALA A 392 8.38 0.83 -17.26
C ALA A 392 9.79 0.27 -17.09
N THR A 393 10.77 1.15 -17.13
CA THR A 393 12.20 0.86 -16.95
C THR A 393 12.62 0.93 -15.48
N ILE A 394 13.81 0.41 -15.17
CA ILE A 394 14.39 0.49 -13.82
C ILE A 394 14.70 1.96 -13.49
N GLU A 395 15.18 2.72 -14.47
CA GLU A 395 15.54 4.12 -14.37
C GLU A 395 14.34 5.02 -14.05
N GLU A 396 13.17 4.72 -14.62
CA GLU A 396 11.91 5.41 -14.28
C GLU A 396 11.49 5.16 -12.82
N VAL A 397 11.71 3.94 -12.32
CA VAL A 397 11.44 3.61 -10.92
C VAL A 397 12.43 4.33 -9.99
N GLU A 398 13.73 4.32 -10.31
CA GLU A 398 14.74 5.05 -9.56
C GLU A 398 14.40 6.55 -9.51
N SER A 399 14.04 7.13 -10.66
CA SER A 399 13.64 8.53 -10.76
C SER A 399 12.45 8.86 -9.87
N ALA A 400 11.47 7.96 -9.76
CA ALA A 400 10.34 8.14 -8.85
C ALA A 400 10.75 8.09 -7.37
N TYR A 401 11.66 7.20 -6.98
CA TYR A 401 12.22 7.18 -5.60
C TYR A 401 12.96 8.47 -5.27
N MET A 402 13.82 8.94 -6.17
CA MET A 402 14.54 10.20 -6.01
C MET A 402 13.58 11.39 -5.89
N MET A 403 12.54 11.41 -6.72
CA MET A 403 11.51 12.44 -6.69
C MET A 403 10.72 12.42 -5.38
N ALA A 404 10.28 11.25 -4.91
CA ALA A 404 9.54 11.13 -3.66
C ALA A 404 10.36 11.65 -2.47
N TRP A 405 11.65 11.31 -2.40
CA TRP A 405 12.55 11.84 -1.39
C TRP A 405 12.68 13.37 -1.46
N LYS A 406 12.96 13.92 -2.66
CA LYS A 406 13.10 15.37 -2.87
C LYS A 406 11.82 16.14 -2.52
N MET A 407 10.66 15.54 -2.74
CA MET A 407 9.36 16.14 -2.43
C MET A 407 8.94 15.96 -0.96
N GLY A 408 9.75 15.30 -0.13
CA GLY A 408 9.49 15.14 1.30
C GLY A 408 8.47 14.05 1.64
N CYS A 409 8.29 13.06 0.77
CA CYS A 409 7.56 11.84 1.10
C CYS A 409 8.23 11.12 2.29
N LYS A 410 7.46 10.40 3.10
CA LYS A 410 7.99 9.62 4.24
C LYS A 410 8.27 8.15 3.90
N GLY A 411 7.73 7.69 2.77
CA GLY A 411 8.05 6.39 2.20
C GLY A 411 7.47 6.28 0.79
N MET A 412 7.78 5.20 0.09
CA MET A 412 7.22 4.91 -1.22
C MET A 412 7.17 3.41 -1.49
N THR A 413 6.07 2.95 -2.06
CA THR A 413 5.87 1.60 -2.57
C THR A 413 5.48 1.68 -4.03
N ILE A 414 5.99 0.75 -4.84
CA ILE A 414 5.67 0.68 -6.26
C ILE A 414 4.89 -0.59 -6.60
N TYR A 415 4.12 -0.53 -7.68
CA TYR A 415 3.55 -1.70 -8.32
C TYR A 415 3.70 -1.53 -9.82
N ARG A 416 4.48 -2.41 -10.44
CA ARG A 416 4.59 -2.48 -11.91
C ARG A 416 3.62 -3.53 -12.43
N ASP A 417 2.80 -3.17 -13.40
CA ASP A 417 1.85 -4.11 -13.98
C ASP A 417 2.56 -5.35 -14.52
N GLY A 418 2.01 -6.53 -14.24
CA GLY A 418 2.62 -7.82 -14.58
C GLY A 418 3.87 -8.23 -13.78
N SER A 419 4.27 -7.50 -12.72
CA SER A 419 5.44 -7.88 -11.90
C SER A 419 5.18 -8.99 -10.88
N ARG A 420 3.91 -9.35 -10.65
CA ARG A 420 3.50 -10.46 -9.77
C ARG A 420 2.65 -11.44 -10.55
N GLU A 421 2.87 -12.74 -10.32
CA GLU A 421 2.17 -13.84 -11.01
C GLU A 421 0.65 -13.85 -10.76
N THR A 422 0.18 -13.26 -9.66
CA THR A 422 -1.26 -13.23 -9.31
C THR A 422 -1.79 -11.81 -9.28
N GLN A 423 -2.74 -11.48 -10.16
CA GLN A 423 -3.52 -10.24 -10.11
C GLN A 423 -4.86 -10.49 -9.42
N ILE A 424 -5.19 -9.67 -8.41
CA ILE A 424 -6.41 -9.83 -7.59
C ILE A 424 -7.65 -9.30 -8.33
N LEU A 425 -7.46 -8.40 -9.29
CA LEU A 425 -8.51 -7.80 -10.12
C LEU A 425 -8.29 -8.19 -11.57
N SER A 426 -9.25 -8.90 -12.16
CA SER A 426 -9.25 -9.29 -13.57
C SER A 426 -10.00 -8.24 -14.41
N ILE A 427 -9.30 -7.65 -15.38
CA ILE A 427 -9.88 -6.79 -16.42
C ILE A 427 -9.99 -7.64 -17.71
N GLY A 428 -11.23 -7.85 -18.20
CA GLY A 428 -11.53 -8.53 -19.47
C GLY A 428 -11.20 -10.03 -19.55
N SER A 429 -11.98 -10.77 -20.33
CA SER A 429 -11.80 -12.20 -20.64
C SER A 429 -10.93 -12.49 -21.88
N ASP A 430 -10.54 -11.45 -22.64
CA ASP A 430 -9.92 -11.59 -23.97
C ASP A 430 -8.48 -11.06 -24.02
N ARG A 431 -7.60 -11.54 -23.12
CA ARG A 431 -6.16 -11.57 -23.43
C ARG A 431 -5.89 -12.90 -24.16
N PRO A 432 -5.26 -12.90 -25.35
CA PRO A 432 -4.93 -14.15 -26.02
C PRO A 432 -4.05 -14.98 -25.09
N ALA A 433 -4.55 -16.16 -24.73
CA ALA A 433 -3.84 -17.16 -23.96
C ALA A 433 -2.59 -17.58 -24.73
N PHE A 434 -1.42 -17.15 -24.26
CA PHE A 434 -0.16 -17.77 -24.61
C PHE A 434 0.55 -18.19 -23.32
N ALA A 435 0.20 -19.41 -22.90
CA ALA A 435 1.03 -20.44 -22.27
C ALA A 435 0.19 -21.26 -21.27
N GLU A 436 -0.65 -22.15 -21.79
CA GLU A 436 -1.02 -23.35 -21.04
C GLU A 436 0.19 -24.30 -21.01
N ALA A 437 0.87 -24.38 -19.87
CA ALA A 437 1.60 -25.57 -19.44
C ALA A 437 2.01 -25.45 -17.97
N THR A 438 1.04 -25.57 -17.06
CA THR A 438 1.11 -26.36 -15.81
C THR A 438 -0.13 -26.03 -14.97
N ALA A 439 -1.09 -26.95 -14.97
CA ALA A 439 -2.27 -26.88 -14.13
C ALA A 439 -1.89 -27.00 -12.64
N GLY A 440 -1.64 -25.88 -11.99
CA GLY A 440 -1.65 -25.74 -10.52
C GLY A 440 -3.05 -25.35 -10.06
N LYS A 441 -3.75 -26.27 -9.39
CA LYS A 441 -5.07 -26.03 -8.78
C LYS A 441 -5.09 -24.74 -7.96
N GLN A 442 -5.98 -23.82 -8.31
CA GLN A 442 -6.34 -22.68 -7.47
C GLN A 442 -6.96 -23.17 -6.15
N ILE A 443 -6.44 -22.67 -5.03
CA ILE A 443 -7.07 -22.80 -3.72
C ILE A 443 -8.13 -21.71 -3.61
N ILE A 444 -9.38 -22.09 -3.86
CA ILE A 444 -10.54 -21.38 -3.33
C ILE A 444 -10.45 -21.43 -1.81
N GLN A 445 -10.71 -20.29 -1.17
CA GLN A 445 -10.63 -20.03 0.28
C GLN A 445 -11.69 -20.79 1.12
N SER A 446 -12.10 -21.98 0.72
CA SER A 446 -13.00 -22.88 1.44
C SER A 446 -12.60 -24.33 1.20
N LYS A 447 -12.15 -25.01 2.28
CA LYS A 447 -11.68 -26.41 2.36
C LYS A 447 -10.25 -26.66 1.83
N ILE A 448 -9.24 -26.22 2.58
CA ILE A 448 -7.95 -26.92 2.58
C ILE A 448 -8.06 -28.04 3.61
N ARG A 449 -8.04 -29.29 3.16
CA ARG A 449 -7.85 -30.46 4.03
C ARG A 449 -6.38 -30.42 4.47
N THR A 450 -6.14 -30.35 5.78
CA THR A 450 -4.80 -30.27 6.37
C THR A 450 -4.04 -31.56 6.06
N GLU A 451 -3.08 -31.54 5.12
CA GLU A 451 -2.08 -32.62 5.04
C GLU A 451 -1.08 -32.44 6.20
N THR A 452 -0.86 -33.50 6.96
CA THR A 452 0.04 -33.55 8.11
C THR A 452 1.51 -33.64 7.67
N LEU A 453 2.44 -33.23 8.53
CA LEU A 453 3.89 -33.30 8.28
C LEU A 453 4.38 -34.73 7.91
N LYS A 454 3.64 -35.77 8.32
CA LYS A 454 3.90 -37.17 7.98
C LYS A 454 3.66 -37.47 6.49
N GLU A 455 2.61 -36.90 5.91
CA GLU A 455 2.24 -37.09 4.49
C GLU A 455 3.21 -36.36 3.56
N ARG A 456 3.73 -35.21 3.98
CA ARG A 456 4.75 -34.44 3.25
C ARG A 456 6.12 -35.14 3.25
N SER A 457 6.47 -35.80 4.36
CA SER A 457 7.70 -36.60 4.50
C SER A 457 7.69 -37.86 3.60
N GLN A 458 6.53 -38.50 3.43
CA GLN A 458 6.38 -39.66 2.52
C GLN A 458 6.49 -39.28 1.04
N LYS A 459 5.99 -38.11 0.63
CA LYS A 459 6.12 -37.63 -0.77
C LYS A 459 7.57 -37.29 -1.14
N LEU A 460 8.37 -36.76 -0.22
CA LEU A 460 9.79 -36.45 -0.46
C LEU A 460 10.66 -37.70 -0.67
N LYS A 461 10.21 -38.89 -0.23
CA LYS A 461 10.97 -40.15 -0.42
C LYS A 461 10.82 -40.78 -1.82
N LEU A 462 9.99 -40.22 -2.70
CA LEU A 462 9.68 -40.80 -4.01
C LEU A 462 10.15 -39.93 -5.19
N SER A 463 10.92 -38.88 -4.91
CA SER A 463 11.48 -37.96 -5.90
C SER A 463 12.98 -38.22 -6.07
N CYS A 464 13.44 -38.34 -7.31
CA CYS A 464 14.84 -38.50 -7.66
C CYS A 464 15.60 -37.23 -7.30
N PRO A 465 16.69 -37.32 -6.51
CA PRO A 465 17.43 -36.15 -6.07
C PRO A 465 18.20 -35.45 -7.19
N GLU A 466 18.46 -36.12 -8.32
CA GLU A 466 19.22 -35.53 -9.43
C GLU A 466 18.34 -34.80 -10.45
N CYS A 467 17.21 -35.39 -10.84
CA CYS A 467 16.36 -34.82 -11.91
C CYS A 467 14.95 -34.45 -11.46
N GLY A 468 14.58 -34.72 -10.21
CA GLY A 468 13.22 -34.49 -9.69
C GLY A 468 12.16 -35.48 -10.20
N GLY A 469 12.53 -36.42 -11.07
CA GLY A 469 11.66 -37.48 -11.60
C GLY A 469 11.19 -38.46 -10.51
N ARG A 470 10.22 -39.33 -10.80
CA ARG A 470 9.75 -40.33 -9.82
C ARG A 470 10.76 -41.48 -9.67
N LEU A 471 10.95 -41.94 -8.43
CA LEU A 471 11.69 -43.17 -8.12
C LEU A 471 10.73 -44.37 -8.11
N ALA A 472 11.11 -45.46 -8.75
CA ALA A 472 10.49 -46.77 -8.66
C ALA A 472 11.31 -47.65 -7.71
N VAL A 473 10.65 -48.41 -6.83
CA VAL A 473 11.34 -49.34 -5.92
C VAL A 473 11.18 -50.76 -6.47
N GLU A 474 12.27 -51.36 -6.90
CA GLU A 474 12.33 -52.71 -7.45
C GLU A 474 13.51 -53.45 -6.82
N GLU A 475 13.28 -54.70 -6.39
CA GLU A 475 14.33 -55.58 -5.83
C GLU A 475 15.11 -54.96 -4.65
N GLY A 476 14.46 -54.11 -3.85
CA GLY A 476 15.09 -53.43 -2.70
C GLY A 476 15.90 -52.17 -3.07
N CYS A 477 15.89 -51.77 -4.33
CA CYS A 477 16.56 -50.58 -4.82
C CYS A 477 15.58 -49.52 -5.35
N SER A 478 15.82 -48.25 -5.02
CA SER A 478 15.13 -47.11 -5.60
C SER A 478 15.83 -46.69 -6.90
N LYS A 479 15.17 -46.84 -8.04
CA LYS A 479 15.68 -46.53 -9.39
C LYS A 479 14.89 -45.39 -10.03
N CYS A 480 15.58 -44.48 -10.73
CA CYS A 480 14.99 -43.43 -11.56
C CYS A 480 15.21 -43.77 -13.04
N TYR A 481 14.14 -44.04 -13.77
CA TYR A 481 14.19 -44.31 -15.20
C TYR A 481 14.44 -43.05 -16.06
N GLY A 482 14.32 -41.85 -15.48
CA GLY A 482 14.53 -40.59 -16.20
C GLY A 482 16.00 -40.21 -16.37
N CYS A 483 16.84 -40.44 -15.34
CA CYS A 483 18.27 -40.09 -15.38
C CYS A 483 19.22 -41.26 -15.05
N GLY A 484 18.71 -42.44 -14.71
CA GLY A 484 19.51 -43.61 -14.35
C GLY A 484 19.97 -43.66 -12.90
N TYR A 485 19.58 -42.70 -12.05
CA TYR A 485 19.89 -42.71 -10.62
C TYR A 485 19.38 -44.00 -9.94
N SER A 486 20.23 -44.70 -9.19
CA SER A 486 19.80 -45.89 -8.41
C SER A 486 20.50 -45.99 -7.07
N VAL A 487 19.75 -46.33 -6.02
CA VAL A 487 20.26 -46.57 -4.66
C VAL A 487 19.57 -47.78 -4.06
N CYS A 488 20.34 -48.77 -3.63
CA CYS A 488 19.86 -49.94 -2.90
C CYS A 488 19.97 -49.72 -1.40
N ASN A 489 18.91 -50.03 -0.65
CA ASN A 489 19.01 -50.06 0.81
C ASN A 489 19.68 -51.38 1.20
N GLY A 490 20.95 -51.31 1.61
CA GLY A 490 21.67 -52.43 2.22
C GLY A 490 21.19 -52.73 3.63
#